data_AF-A0A074TAI0-F1
#
_entry.id   AF-A0A074TAI0-F1
#
_cell.length_a   1.000
_cell.length_b   1.000
_cell.length_c   1.000
_cell.angle_alpha   90.00
_cell.angle_beta   90.00
_cell.angle_gamma   90.00
#
_symmetry.space_group_name_H-M   'P 1'
#
loop_
_entity.id
_entity.type
_entity.pdbx_description
1 polymer ?
#
loop_
_entity_poly.entity_id
_entity_poly.type
_entity_poly.pdbx_seq_one_letter_code
_entity_poly.pdbx_strand_id
1 'polypeptide(L)'
;MPKQPALPGLRDAMKKKRTRRELFLAEMDAVVPWVRLLALIVPHYPKAGPKGGRPPMALEVMLRVYFLRNWYALSDPMAEETLYDSQAMRRFAGIELGDDRIPDETHQLLPTPADRF
;
A
#
# COMPACT_ATOMS: atom_id res chain seq x y z
N MET A 1 7.35 -20.10 -46.22
CA MET A 1 6.84 -20.06 -44.82
C MET A 1 5.66 -19.09 -44.77
N PRO A 2 4.42 -19.54 -44.51
CA PRO A 2 3.32 -18.60 -44.38
C PRO A 2 3.43 -17.87 -43.03
N LYS A 3 3.36 -16.54 -43.04
CA LYS A 3 3.27 -15.72 -41.83
C LYS A 3 1.87 -15.91 -41.26
N GLN A 4 1.78 -16.55 -40.09
CA GLN A 4 0.55 -16.79 -39.38
C GLN A 4 -0.15 -15.45 -39.06
N PRO A 5 -1.41 -15.24 -39.49
CA PRO A 5 -2.11 -14.00 -39.20
C PRO A 5 -2.41 -13.92 -37.70
N ALA A 6 -2.02 -12.81 -37.07
CA ALA A 6 -2.31 -12.55 -35.67
C ALA A 6 -3.84 -12.47 -35.45
N LEU A 7 -4.35 -13.24 -34.49
CA LEU A 7 -5.78 -13.31 -34.15
C LEU A 7 -6.32 -11.90 -33.82
N PRO A 8 -7.36 -11.41 -34.52
CA PRO A 8 -7.89 -10.04 -34.35
C PRO A 8 -8.42 -9.70 -32.94
N GLY A 9 -8.60 -10.69 -32.06
CA GLY A 9 -9.03 -10.49 -30.67
C GLY A 9 -7.90 -10.40 -29.63
N LEU A 10 -6.65 -10.72 -29.99
CA LEU A 10 -5.55 -10.71 -29.02
C LEU A 10 -5.22 -9.28 -28.56
N ARG A 11 -5.30 -8.30 -29.46
CA ARG A 11 -4.98 -6.89 -29.16
C ARG A 11 -5.96 -6.27 -28.16
N ASP A 12 -7.24 -6.62 -28.23
CA ASP A 12 -8.24 -6.13 -27.30
C ASP A 12 -8.27 -6.94 -25.99
N ALA A 13 -7.90 -8.23 -26.02
CA ALA A 13 -7.64 -9.02 -24.81
C ALA A 13 -6.39 -8.53 -24.03
N MET A 14 -5.43 -7.90 -24.72
CA MET A 14 -4.24 -7.30 -24.12
C MET A 14 -4.50 -5.92 -23.50
N LYS A 15 -5.62 -5.26 -23.80
CA LYS A 15 -6.04 -4.05 -23.09
C LYS A 15 -6.67 -4.44 -21.77
N LYS A 16 -5.84 -4.60 -20.73
CA LYS A 16 -6.30 -4.82 -19.35
C LYS A 16 -7.26 -3.69 -18.98
N LYS A 17 -8.57 -3.97 -18.90
CA LYS A 17 -9.55 -3.02 -18.38
C LYS A 17 -9.17 -2.71 -16.93
N ARG A 18 -8.95 -1.44 -16.61
CA ARG A 18 -8.72 -1.01 -15.22
C ARG A 18 -9.90 -1.44 -14.36
N THR A 19 -9.60 -2.10 -13.27
CA THR A 19 -10.61 -2.52 -12.29
C THR A 19 -11.16 -1.30 -11.55
N ARG A 20 -12.38 -1.41 -11.00
CA ARG A 20 -12.96 -0.35 -10.14
C ARG A 20 -12.03 0.01 -8.97
N ARG A 21 -11.34 -0.98 -8.41
CA ARG A 21 -10.34 -0.80 -7.35
C ARG A 21 -9.17 0.07 -7.81
N GLU A 22 -8.59 -0.23 -8.98
CA GLU A 22 -7.47 0.57 -9.53
C GLU A 22 -7.88 1.99 -9.90
N LEU A 23 -9.13 2.22 -10.28
CA LEU A 23 -9.65 3.57 -10.51
C LEU A 23 -9.78 4.33 -9.19
N PHE A 24 -10.46 3.74 -8.21
CA PHE A 24 -10.62 4.33 -6.87
C PHE A 24 -9.29 4.67 -6.22
N LEU A 25 -8.32 3.75 -6.22
CA LEU A 25 -7.01 3.98 -5.62
C LEU A 25 -6.25 5.11 -6.31
N ALA A 26 -6.37 5.25 -7.64
CA ALA A 26 -5.73 6.35 -8.36
C ALA A 26 -6.41 7.70 -8.09
N GLU A 27 -7.73 7.72 -7.97
CA GLU A 27 -8.46 8.93 -7.55
C GLU A 27 -8.03 9.34 -6.15
N MET A 28 -7.98 8.39 -5.22
CA MET A 28 -7.54 8.63 -3.85
C MET A 28 -6.09 9.13 -3.78
N ASP A 29 -5.19 8.55 -4.57
CA ASP A 29 -3.80 9.01 -4.66
C ASP A 29 -3.70 10.48 -5.13
N ALA A 30 -4.60 10.90 -6.02
CA ALA A 30 -4.63 12.27 -6.53
C ALA A 30 -5.25 13.29 -5.56
N VAL A 31 -6.27 12.90 -4.79
CA VAL A 31 -7.01 13.83 -3.91
C VAL A 31 -6.44 13.94 -2.50
N VAL A 32 -5.75 12.91 -2.01
CA VAL A 32 -5.16 12.94 -0.66
C VAL A 32 -3.92 13.85 -0.66
N PRO A 33 -3.82 14.84 0.25
CA PRO A 33 -2.70 15.76 0.31
C PRO A 33 -1.49 15.12 1.01
N TRP A 34 -0.88 14.11 0.38
CA TRP A 34 0.18 13.27 0.97
C TRP A 34 1.32 14.08 1.61
N VAL A 35 1.90 15.02 0.86
CA VAL A 35 3.03 15.85 1.33
C VAL A 35 2.70 16.58 2.63
N ARG A 36 1.48 17.14 2.72
CA ARG A 36 1.04 17.86 3.93
C ARG A 36 0.85 16.91 5.11
N LEU A 37 0.25 15.75 4.89
CA LEU A 37 0.05 14.74 5.93
C LEU A 37 1.38 14.19 6.45
N LEU A 38 2.30 13.87 5.54
CA LEU A 38 3.64 13.40 5.90
C LEU A 38 4.37 14.45 6.75
N ALA A 39 4.37 15.72 6.33
CA ALA A 39 5.02 16.79 7.08
C ALA A 39 4.49 16.93 8.52
N LEU A 40 3.19 16.66 8.74
CA LEU A 40 2.58 16.70 10.07
C LEU A 40 2.96 15.50 10.93
N ILE A 41 3.19 14.32 10.32
CA ILE A 41 3.46 13.08 11.05
C ILE A 41 4.96 12.86 11.29
N VAL A 42 5.82 13.30 10.36
CA VAL A 42 7.29 13.12 10.43
C VAL A 42 7.88 13.45 11.81
N PRO A 43 7.54 14.56 12.49
CA PRO A 43 8.11 14.89 13.80
C PRO A 43 7.80 13.85 14.90
N HIS A 44 6.71 13.09 14.73
CA HIS A 44 6.22 12.11 15.68
C HIS A 44 6.54 10.68 15.27
N TYR A 45 7.00 10.45 14.04
CA TYR A 45 7.27 9.10 13.56
C TYR A 45 8.53 8.53 14.23
N PRO A 46 8.48 7.31 14.80
CA PRO A 46 9.62 6.70 15.44
C PRO A 46 10.83 6.65 14.49
N LYS A 47 11.98 7.08 15.00
CA LYS A 47 13.26 6.89 14.31
C LYS A 47 13.87 5.58 14.78
N ALA A 48 14.65 4.93 13.93
CA ALA A 48 15.42 3.75 14.31
C ALA A 48 16.24 4.07 15.58
N GLY A 49 16.00 3.32 16.66
CA GLY A 49 16.65 3.56 17.94
C GLY A 49 18.12 3.12 17.94
N PRO A 50 18.98 3.72 18.78
CA PRO A 50 20.40 3.42 18.87
C PRO A 50 20.71 1.98 19.34
N LYS A 51 19.71 1.26 19.88
CA LYS A 51 19.86 -0.10 20.40
C LYS A 51 19.69 -1.21 19.35
N GLY A 52 19.54 -0.88 18.06
CA GLY A 52 19.42 -1.87 16.99
C GLY A 52 18.13 -2.68 17.10
N GLY A 53 17.01 -2.06 16.76
CA GLY A 53 15.74 -2.74 16.50
C GLY A 53 15.46 -2.82 15.01
N ARG A 54 14.43 -3.58 14.61
CA ARG A 54 13.92 -3.57 13.23
C ARG A 54 13.62 -2.11 12.83
N PRO A 55 14.18 -1.59 11.73
CA PRO A 55 13.88 -0.24 11.31
C PRO A 55 12.38 -0.14 11.02
N PRO A 56 11.71 0.93 11.47
CA PRO A 56 10.31 1.15 11.12
C PRO A 56 10.20 1.27 9.60
N MET A 57 9.10 0.76 9.06
CA MET A 57 8.77 0.90 7.64
C MET A 57 8.79 2.39 7.22
N ALA A 58 9.00 2.66 5.94
CA ALA A 58 8.89 4.03 5.44
C ALA A 58 7.53 4.64 5.85
N LEU A 59 7.55 5.84 6.46
CA LEU A 59 6.36 6.53 6.94
C LEU A 59 5.27 6.64 5.86
N GLU A 60 5.69 6.89 4.62
CA GLU A 60 4.77 7.04 3.50
C GLU A 60 4.02 5.75 3.16
N VAL A 61 4.74 4.61 3.15
CA VAL A 61 4.12 3.29 2.97
C VAL A 61 3.13 3.03 4.11
N MET A 62 3.54 3.30 5.35
CA MET A 62 2.71 3.08 6.52
C MET A 62 1.42 3.92 6.47
N LEU A 63 1.55 5.19 6.08
CA LEU A 63 0.41 6.08 5.92
C LEU A 63 -0.56 5.55 4.84
N ARG A 64 -0.05 5.07 3.71
CA ARG A 64 -0.91 4.51 2.66
C ARG A 64 -1.62 3.23 3.10
N VAL A 65 -0.95 2.36 3.86
CA VAL A 65 -1.58 1.18 4.46
C VAL A 65 -2.68 1.58 5.44
N TYR A 66 -2.47 2.62 6.25
CA TYR A 66 -3.50 3.15 7.14
C TYR A 66 -4.76 3.62 6.38
N PHE A 67 -4.57 4.34 5.27
CA PHE A 67 -5.70 4.75 4.43
C PHE A 67 -6.43 3.57 3.78
N LEU A 68 -5.70 2.56 3.28
CA LEU A 68 -6.30 1.33 2.77
C LEU A 68 -7.16 0.63 3.83
N ARG A 69 -6.65 0.52 5.05
CA ARG A 69 -7.41 -0.03 6.18
C ARG A 69 -8.68 0.75 6.43
N ASN A 70 -8.60 2.08 6.46
CA ASN A 70 -9.77 2.92 6.71
C ASN A 70 -10.81 2.85 5.59
N TRP A 71 -10.40 2.84 4.32
CA TRP A 71 -11.34 2.80 3.19
C TRP A 71 -11.99 1.44 2.97
N TYR A 72 -11.30 0.35 3.29
CA TYR A 72 -11.78 -1.01 3.10
C TYR A 72 -12.21 -1.69 4.42
N ALA A 73 -12.21 -0.96 5.54
CA ALA A 73 -12.52 -1.47 6.88
C ALA A 73 -11.71 -2.72 7.25
N LEU A 74 -10.40 -2.70 6.94
CA LEU A 74 -9.51 -3.84 7.19
C LEU A 74 -8.96 -3.79 8.62
N SER A 75 -9.02 -4.93 9.30
CA SER A 75 -8.21 -5.18 10.50
C SER A 75 -6.72 -5.25 10.15
N ASP A 76 -5.84 -5.27 11.15
CA ASP A 76 -4.40 -5.48 10.94
C ASP A 76 -4.11 -6.79 10.17
N PRO A 77 -4.64 -7.96 10.60
CA PRO A 77 -4.52 -9.22 9.84
C PRO A 77 -5.01 -9.12 8.40
N MET A 78 -6.18 -8.51 8.19
CA MET A 78 -6.78 -8.40 6.86
C MET A 78 -5.96 -7.47 5.94
N ALA A 79 -5.31 -6.45 6.49
CA ALA A 79 -4.47 -5.54 5.72
C ALA A 79 -3.24 -6.27 5.19
N GLU A 80 -2.60 -7.08 6.03
CA GLU A 80 -1.48 -7.92 5.63
C GLU A 80 -1.87 -8.86 4.49
N GLU A 81 -2.90 -9.69 4.69
CA GLU A 81 -3.41 -10.64 3.69
C GLU A 81 -3.77 -9.92 2.37
N THR A 82 -4.46 -8.78 2.47
CA THR A 82 -4.87 -8.01 1.29
C THR A 82 -3.68 -7.45 0.50
N LEU A 83 -2.59 -7.06 1.16
CA LEU A 83 -1.38 -6.57 0.49
C LEU A 83 -0.58 -7.70 -0.18
N TYR A 84 -0.67 -8.93 0.33
CA TYR A 84 -0.15 -10.12 -0.35
C TYR A 84 -0.95 -10.42 -1.62
N ASP A 85 -2.27 -10.47 -1.52
CA ASP A 85 -3.16 -10.93 -2.59
C ASP A 85 -3.41 -9.88 -3.69
N SER A 86 -3.48 -8.60 -3.31
CA SER A 86 -3.91 -7.54 -4.22
C SER A 86 -2.74 -6.72 -4.77
N GLN A 87 -2.33 -7.01 -6.00
CA GLN A 87 -1.31 -6.21 -6.70
C GLN A 87 -1.68 -4.71 -6.77
N ALA A 88 -2.96 -4.37 -6.90
CA ALA A 88 -3.40 -2.98 -6.97
C ALA A 88 -3.20 -2.24 -5.63
N MET A 89 -3.58 -2.84 -4.51
CA MET A 89 -3.40 -2.23 -3.18
C MET A 89 -1.92 -2.17 -2.79
N ARG A 90 -1.17 -3.22 -3.13
CA ARG A 90 0.29 -3.26 -2.92
C ARG A 90 1.02 -2.14 -3.68
N ARG A 91 0.70 -1.95 -4.96
CA ARG A 91 1.25 -0.85 -5.77
C ARG A 91 0.85 0.50 -5.22
N PHE A 92 -0.41 0.66 -4.79
CA PHE A 92 -0.86 1.89 -4.16
C PHE A 92 -0.04 2.18 -2.90
N ALA A 93 0.20 1.20 -2.04
CA ALA A 93 1.01 1.37 -0.83
C ALA A 93 2.50 1.65 -1.11
N GLY A 94 2.98 1.44 -2.35
CA GLY A 94 4.39 1.57 -2.70
C GLY A 94 5.26 0.42 -2.20
N ILE A 95 4.67 -0.77 -2.04
CA ILE A 95 5.38 -1.98 -1.60
C ILE A 95 5.77 -2.80 -2.84
N GLU A 96 7.06 -3.07 -3.04
CA GLU A 96 7.52 -3.98 -4.10
C GLU A 96 7.84 -5.38 -3.53
N LEU A 97 7.21 -6.42 -4.11
CA LEU A 97 7.42 -7.81 -3.69
C LEU A 97 8.83 -8.26 -4.14
N GLY A 98 9.84 -8.01 -3.30
CA GLY A 98 11.25 -8.31 -3.59
C GLY A 98 12.20 -7.62 -2.60
N ASP A 99 12.02 -6.31 -2.41
CA ASP A 99 12.81 -5.48 -1.47
C ASP A 99 12.01 -5.09 -0.21
N ASP A 100 10.68 -4.99 -0.31
CA ASP A 100 9.82 -4.60 0.80
C ASP A 100 9.08 -5.79 1.42
N ARG A 101 9.13 -5.89 2.75
CA ARG A 101 8.32 -6.86 3.52
C ARG A 101 6.98 -6.23 3.88
N ILE A 102 5.89 -6.94 3.61
CA ILE A 102 4.53 -6.54 4.00
C ILE A 102 4.46 -6.38 5.54
N PRO A 103 3.73 -5.39 6.06
CA PRO A 103 3.60 -5.20 7.50
C PRO A 103 2.98 -6.44 8.14
N ASP A 104 3.64 -6.94 9.18
CA ASP A 104 3.24 -8.10 9.99
C ASP A 104 2.28 -7.63 11.10
N GLU A 105 1.26 -8.44 11.42
CA GLU A 105 0.29 -8.28 12.51
C GLU A 105 0.89 -7.75 13.84
N THR A 106 2.16 -8.03 14.11
CA THR A 106 2.83 -7.69 15.38
C THR A 106 3.30 -6.23 15.46
N HIS A 107 3.15 -5.44 14.40
CA HIS A 107 3.57 -4.04 14.40
C HIS A 107 2.44 -3.17 14.95
N GLN A 108 2.44 -2.83 16.25
CA GLN A 108 1.56 -1.76 16.77
C GLN A 108 1.85 -0.47 15.99
N LEU A 109 0.95 -0.14 15.05
CA LEU A 109 1.22 0.85 14.00
C LEU A 109 1.14 2.31 14.48
N LEU A 110 0.53 2.57 15.64
CA LEU A 110 0.51 3.84 16.36
C LEU A 110 0.28 3.54 17.85
N PRO A 111 0.75 4.38 18.80
CA PRO A 111 0.28 4.30 20.17
C PRO A 111 -1.25 4.42 20.17
N THR A 112 -1.91 3.45 20.77
CA THR A 112 -3.36 3.52 20.96
C THR A 112 -3.67 4.65 21.95
N PRO A 113 -4.88 5.24 21.93
CA PRO A 113 -5.27 6.22 22.94
C PRO A 113 -5.18 5.70 24.39
N ALA A 114 -5.13 4.38 24.57
CA ALA A 114 -4.94 3.72 25.86
C ALA A 114 -3.49 3.77 26.37
N ASP A 115 -2.52 4.04 25.50
CA ASP A 115 -1.10 4.15 25.88
C ASP A 115 -0.71 5.55 26.38
N ARG A 116 -1.72 6.41 26.61
CA ARG A 116 -1.56 7.82 27.01
C ARG A 116 -2.20 8.18 28.37
N PHE A 117 -2.65 7.19 29.14
CA PHE A 117 -3.16 7.34 30.50
C PHE A 117 -2.50 6.35 31.45
#